data_AF-C3XYG7-F1
#
_entry.id   AF-C3XYG7-F1
#
_cell.length_a   1.000
_cell.length_b   1.000
_cell.length_c   1.000
_cell.angle_alpha   90.00
_cell.angle_beta   90.00
_cell.angle_gamma   90.00
#
_symmetry.space_group_name_H-M   'P 1'
#
loop_
_entity.id
_entity.type
_entity.pdbx_description
1 polymer ?
#
loop_
_entity_poly.entity_id
_entity_poly.type
_entity_poly.pdbx_seq_one_letter_code
_entity_poly.pdbx_strand_id
1 'polypeptide(L)' 'DDGFDMTDAAVVCRSLGYSGAQDVRDSAGFGEGSGSIFMDDIACSGTETSLIDCPSAGWGVHNCGHGEDVGVVCQISGRV' A
#
# COMPACT_ATOMS: atom_id res chain seq x y z
N ASP A 1 3.30 -3.04 8.79
CA ASP A 1 4.05 -3.96 7.97
C ASP A 1 5.39 -3.34 7.60
N ASP A 2 6.40 -4.17 7.39
CA ASP A 2 7.84 -3.90 7.49
C ASP A 2 8.35 -2.82 6.53
N GLY A 3 7.99 -1.57 6.80
CA GLY A 3 8.45 -0.39 6.05
C GLY A 3 7.46 0.18 5.04
N PHE A 4 6.23 -0.35 4.93
CA PHE A 4 5.20 0.26 4.09
C PHE A 4 4.92 1.70 4.54
N ASP A 5 5.15 2.66 3.65
CA ASP A 5 5.14 4.09 4.01
C ASP A 5 4.27 4.96 3.09
N MET A 6 4.35 6.28 3.30
CA MET A 6 3.59 7.26 2.53
C MET A 6 3.95 7.29 1.04
N THR A 7 5.16 6.86 0.69
CA THR A 7 5.64 6.76 -0.70
C THR A 7 4.92 5.62 -1.42
N ASP A 8 4.83 4.45 -0.79
CA ASP A 8 4.09 3.29 -1.32
C ASP A 8 2.61 3.62 -1.45
N ALA A 9 2.05 4.23 -0.39
CA ALA A 9 0.66 4.66 -0.38
C ALA A 9 0.36 5.67 -1.51
N ALA A 10 1.29 6.58 -1.80
CA ALA A 10 1.14 7.53 -2.89
C ALA A 10 1.09 6.83 -4.26
N VAL A 11 1.87 5.78 -4.48
CA VAL A 11 1.78 4.95 -5.70
C VAL A 11 0.38 4.33 -5.81
N VAL A 12 -0.14 3.71 -4.75
CA VAL A 12 -1.50 3.14 -4.72
C VAL A 12 -2.53 4.19 -5.07
N CYS A 13 -2.55 5.32 -4.36
CA CYS A 13 -3.55 6.35 -4.54
C CYS A 13 -3.52 6.96 -5.96
N ARG A 14 -2.33 7.22 -6.52
CA ARG A 14 -2.22 7.71 -7.89
C ARG A 14 -2.66 6.69 -8.93
N SER A 15 -2.35 5.40 -8.72
CA SER A 15 -2.81 4.32 -9.61
C SER A 15 -4.34 4.25 -9.69
N LEU A 16 -5.03 4.67 -8.62
CA LEU A 16 -6.48 4.77 -8.52
C LEU A 16 -7.05 6.13 -8.98
N GLY A 17 -6.20 7.07 -9.41
CA GLY A 17 -6.61 8.39 -9.94
C GLY A 17 -6.71 9.53 -8.90
N TYR A 18 -6.26 9.30 -7.67
CA TYR A 18 -6.17 10.33 -6.63
C TYR A 18 -4.86 11.13 -6.74
N SER A 19 -4.82 12.32 -6.13
CA SER A 19 -3.63 13.19 -6.19
C SER A 19 -2.44 12.66 -5.38
N GLY A 20 -2.70 11.83 -4.38
CA GLY A 20 -1.70 11.25 -3.50
C GLY A 20 -2.33 10.58 -2.28
N ALA A 21 -1.48 10.09 -1.38
CA ALA A 21 -1.89 9.55 -0.09
C ALA A 21 -2.01 10.67 0.96
N GLN A 22 -3.01 10.54 1.82
CA GLN A 22 -3.22 11.37 3.00
C GLN A 22 -2.69 10.68 4.26
N ASP A 23 -2.86 9.36 4.35
CA ASP A 23 -2.57 8.59 5.55
C ASP A 23 -2.34 7.11 5.22
N VAL A 24 -1.62 6.42 6.09
CA VAL A 24 -1.39 4.98 6.06
C VAL A 24 -1.90 4.39 7.36
N ARG A 25 -2.63 3.28 7.25
CA ARG A 25 -3.10 2.50 8.39
C ARG A 25 -2.35 1.19 8.41
N ASP A 26 -1.57 0.97 9.45
CA ASP A 26 -0.94 -0.31 9.73
C ASP A 26 -1.85 -1.17 10.62
N SER A 27 -1.35 -2.36 10.96
CA SER A 27 -1.92 -3.23 12.00
C SER A 27 -3.41 -3.52 11.80
N ALA A 28 -3.81 -3.78 10.56
CA ALA A 28 -5.20 -3.99 10.17
C ALA A 28 -6.11 -2.82 10.59
N GLY A 29 -5.67 -1.57 10.44
CA GLY A 29 -6.41 -0.38 10.88
C GLY A 29 -7.78 -0.14 10.22
N PHE A 30 -8.11 -0.88 9.15
CA PHE A 30 -9.46 -0.96 8.55
C PHE A 30 -10.14 -2.32 8.75
N GLY A 31 -9.58 -3.18 9.59
CA GLY A 31 -9.94 -4.58 9.75
C GLY A 31 -8.99 -5.50 8.99
N GLU A 32 -8.91 -6.74 9.48
CA GLU A 32 -8.11 -7.81 8.88
C GLU A 32 -8.75 -8.28 7.56
N GLY A 33 -7.90 -8.55 6.57
CA GLY A 33 -8.28 -9.27 5.37
C GLY A 33 -8.53 -10.75 5.61
N SER A 34 -8.72 -11.48 4.53
CA SER A 34 -8.82 -12.94 4.55
C SER A 34 -8.28 -13.54 3.27
N GLY A 35 -7.82 -14.79 3.34
CA GLY A 35 -7.27 -15.51 2.19
C GLY A 35 -5.76 -15.41 2.10
N SER A 36 -5.25 -15.20 0.89
CA SER A 36 -3.81 -15.10 0.64
C SER A 36 -3.33 -13.65 0.80
N ILE A 37 -2.21 -13.48 1.49
CA ILE A 37 -1.44 -12.23 1.47
C ILE A 37 -0.50 -12.32 0.26
N PHE A 38 -0.46 -11.26 -0.54
CA PHE A 38 0.20 -11.31 -1.85
C PHE A 38 1.53 -10.57 -1.91
N MET A 39 1.74 -9.56 -1.09
CA MET A 39 2.92 -8.70 -1.14
C MET A 39 3.35 -8.35 0.28
N ASP A 40 4.66 -8.19 0.45
CA ASP A 40 5.39 -7.89 1.68
C ASP A 40 6.69 -7.14 1.28
N ASP A 41 7.29 -6.40 2.22
CA ASP A 41 8.50 -5.58 2.04
C ASP A 41 8.41 -4.64 0.82
N ILE A 42 7.26 -4.00 0.62
CA ILE A 42 7.06 -3.07 -0.49
C ILE A 42 7.95 -1.84 -0.26
N ALA A 43 8.76 -1.49 -1.27
CA ALA A 43 9.71 -0.39 -1.20
C ALA A 43 9.72 0.43 -2.50
N CYS A 44 8.61 1.12 -2.77
CA CYS A 44 8.47 1.98 -3.94
C CYS A 44 9.45 3.16 -3.92
N SER A 45 9.92 3.58 -5.09
CA SER A 45 10.61 4.86 -5.30
C SER A 45 9.66 6.06 -5.34
N GLY A 46 8.36 5.80 -5.47
CA GLY A 46 7.31 6.80 -5.54
C GLY A 46 7.02 7.28 -6.95
N THR A 47 7.59 6.66 -7.99
CA THR A 47 7.40 7.01 -9.41
C THR A 47 6.69 5.94 -10.22
N GLU A 48 6.46 4.78 -9.60
CA GLU A 48 5.79 3.63 -10.17
C GLU A 48 4.35 3.96 -10.56
N THR A 49 3.88 3.29 -11.61
CA THR A 49 2.51 3.39 -12.11
C THR A 49 1.52 2.58 -11.30
N SER A 50 1.98 1.47 -10.71
CA SER A 50 1.19 0.56 -9.91
C SER A 50 2.03 -0.01 -8.77
N LEU A 51 1.35 -0.46 -7.71
CA LEU A 51 1.99 -1.10 -6.57
C LEU A 51 2.79 -2.36 -6.97
N ILE A 52 2.34 -3.08 -8.00
CA ILE A 52 2.99 -4.31 -8.48
C ILE A 52 4.34 -4.04 -9.15
N ASP A 53 4.62 -2.79 -9.53
CA ASP A 53 5.87 -2.40 -10.18
C ASP A 53 6.96 -2.06 -9.15
N CYS A 54 6.59 -1.96 -7.86
CA CYS A 54 7.53 -1.67 -6.79
C CYS A 54 8.37 -2.90 -6.41
N PRO A 55 9.63 -2.70 -6.00
CA PRO A 55 10.39 -3.73 -5.30
C PRO A 55 9.58 -4.29 -4.11
N SER A 56 9.61 -5.61 -3.95
CA SER A 56 8.95 -6.36 -2.87
C SER A 56 9.66 -7.70 -2.64
N ALA A 57 9.26 -8.44 -1.61
CA ALA A 57 9.76 -9.80 -1.35
C ALA A 57 9.38 -10.81 -2.45
N GLY A 58 8.42 -10.46 -3.32
CA GLY A 58 7.88 -11.31 -4.39
C GLY A 58 6.47 -11.79 -4.10
N TRP A 59 5.75 -12.21 -5.14
CA TRP A 59 4.34 -12.57 -5.04
C TRP A 59 4.11 -13.80 -4.14
N GLY A 60 3.31 -13.62 -3.09
CA GLY A 60 3.00 -14.65 -2.09
C GLY A 60 4.19 -15.05 -1.20
N VAL A 61 5.29 -14.30 -1.25
CA VAL A 61 6.43 -14.44 -0.34
C VAL A 61 6.26 -13.41 0.75
N HIS A 62 5.89 -13.85 1.94
CA HIS A 62 5.71 -12.98 3.10
C HIS A 62 5.92 -13.77 4.39
N ASN A 63 6.19 -13.07 5.49
CA ASN A 63 6.13 -13.64 6.84
C ASN A 63 4.93 -13.08 7.66
N CYS A 64 4.14 -12.18 7.06
CA CYS A 64 3.06 -11.47 7.73
C CYS A 64 1.82 -12.34 8.00
N GLY A 65 1.03 -11.95 9.00
CA GLY A 65 -0.37 -12.33 9.18
C GLY A 65 -1.34 -11.19 8.83
N HIS A 66 -2.63 -11.48 8.67
CA HIS A 66 -3.62 -10.44 8.34
C HIS A 66 -3.77 -9.34 9.40
N GLY A 67 -3.32 -9.58 10.62
CA GLY A 67 -3.19 -8.55 11.66
C GLY A 67 -2.21 -7.43 11.29
N GLU A 68 -1.41 -7.61 10.23
CA GLU A 68 -0.42 -6.65 9.73
C GLU A 68 -0.87 -5.96 8.44
N ASP A 69 -2.05 -6.31 7.91
CA ASP A 69 -2.59 -5.74 6.68
C ASP A 69 -2.57 -4.21 6.74
N VAL A 70 -2.06 -3.60 5.67
CA VAL A 70 -1.99 -2.15 5.52
C VAL A 70 -3.19 -1.61 4.74
N GLY A 71 -3.57 -0.38 5.05
CA GLY A 71 -4.56 0.37 4.30
C GLY A 71 -4.11 1.79 4.03
N VAL A 72 -4.72 2.42 3.02
CA VAL A 72 -4.38 3.79 2.60
C VAL A 72 -5.61 4.69 2.62
N VAL A 73 -5.41 5.94 3.01
CA VAL A 73 -6.40 7.01 2.83
C VAL A 73 -5.89 7.92 1.71
N CYS A 74 -6.66 8.06 0.63
CA CYS A 74 -6.26 8.87 -0.51
C CYS A 74 -6.82 10.30 -0.44
N GLN A 75 -6.03 11.25 -0.92
CA GLN A 75 -6.45 12.65 -1.06
C GLN A 75 -7.38 12.78 -2.26
N ILE A 76 -8.57 13.34 -2.05
CA ILE A 76 -9.45 13.71 -3.16
C ILE A 76 -8.77 14.84 -3.93
N SER A 77 -8.51 14.60 -5.21
CA SER A 77 -8.13 15.65 -6.14
C SER A 77 -9.26 16.68 -6.16
N GLY A 78 -9.10 17.82 -5.48
CA GLY A 78 -10.00 18.94 -5.66
C GLY A 78 -9.98 19.33 -7.14
N ARG A 79 -11.03 18.97 -7.89
CA ARG A 79 -11.35 19.76 -9.08
C ARG A 79 -11.69 21.14 -8.54
N VAL A 80 -10.92 22.12 -9.02
CA VAL A 80 -11.06 23.57 -8.83
C VAL A 80 -12.49 24.05 -8.56
#